data_AF-A0A401TCM3-F1
#
_entry.id   AF-A0A401TCM3-F1
#
_cell.length_a   1.000
_cell.length_b   1.000
_cell.length_c   1.000
_cell.angle_alpha   90.00
_cell.angle_beta   90.00
_cell.angle_gamma   90.00
#
_symmetry.space_group_name_H-M   'P 1'
#
loop_
_entity.id
_entity.type
_entity.pdbx_description
1 polymer ?
#
loop_
_entity_poly.entity_id
_entity_poly.type
_entity_poly.pdbx_seq_one_letter_code
_entity_poly.pdbx_strand_id
1 'polypeptide(L)'
;SLLDGKFGLPIVCVGSVWNSWDLLKNGFLEVLKEVKQKPMAKNLCKFSMMKLKCSSAVGAANLGARHIGYDLPMDYANNVDIFFEHCFKL
;
A
#
# COMPACT_ATOMS: atom_id res chain seq x y z
N SER A 1 -3.51 10.99 -9.87
CA SER A 1 -2.37 10.05 -9.83
C SER A 1 -2.36 9.35 -8.48
N LEU A 2 -1.90 8.10 -8.39
CA LEU A 2 -1.74 7.40 -7.10
C LEU A 2 -0.66 8.04 -6.21
N LEU A 3 0.28 8.78 -6.80
CA LEU A 3 1.45 9.32 -6.09
C LEU A 3 1.13 10.57 -5.25
N ASP A 4 0.09 11.32 -5.61
CA ASP A 4 -0.21 12.65 -5.08
C ASP A 4 -1.31 12.64 -3.99
N GLY A 5 -1.77 11.45 -3.58
CA GLY A 5 -2.80 11.30 -2.55
C GLY A 5 -2.28 11.58 -1.13
N LYS A 6 -3.21 11.71 -0.18
CA LYS A 6 -2.91 11.87 1.28
C LYS A 6 -1.86 10.88 1.80
N PHE A 7 -1.88 9.65 1.27
CA PHE A 7 -1.01 8.55 1.69
C PHE A 7 0.25 8.42 0.82
N GLY A 8 0.50 9.34 -0.12
CA GLY A 8 1.46 9.10 -1.20
C GLY A 8 1.06 7.83 -1.97
N LEU A 9 2.04 7.08 -2.48
CA LEU A 9 1.80 5.75 -3.03
C LEU A 9 1.35 4.77 -1.93
N PRO A 10 0.09 4.29 -1.93
CA PRO A 10 -0.36 3.28 -0.98
C PRO A 10 0.12 1.89 -1.42
N ILE A 11 0.74 1.14 -0.51
CA ILE A 11 1.27 -0.21 -0.74
C ILE A 11 0.60 -1.16 0.25
N VAL A 12 -0.21 -2.10 -0.25
CA VAL A 12 -0.83 -3.14 0.59
C VAL A 12 0.15 -4.31 0.74
N CYS A 13 0.54 -4.60 1.97
CA CYS A 13 1.49 -5.63 2.32
C CYS A 13 0.76 -6.92 2.74
N VAL A 14 0.80 -7.93 1.88
CA VAL A 14 0.14 -9.23 2.09
C VAL A 14 1.19 -10.32 2.32
N GLY A 15 0.92 -11.23 3.26
CA GLY A 15 1.79 -12.35 3.61
C GLY A 15 2.52 -12.18 4.94
N SER A 16 2.89 -13.30 5.57
CA SER A 16 3.45 -13.33 6.93
C SER A 16 4.82 -12.66 7.05
N VAL A 17 5.59 -12.56 5.96
CA VAL A 17 6.91 -11.89 5.92
C VAL A 17 6.84 -10.46 6.46
N TRP A 18 5.75 -9.74 6.19
CA TRP A 18 5.54 -8.36 6.65
C TRP A 18 5.27 -8.22 8.16
N ASN A 19 5.15 -9.33 8.90
CA ASN A 19 5.12 -9.28 10.36
C ASN A 19 6.49 -8.95 10.95
N SER A 20 7.57 -9.20 10.20
CA SER A 20 8.94 -8.87 10.60
C SER A 20 9.45 -7.60 9.91
N TRP A 21 8.58 -6.60 9.71
CA TRP A 21 8.91 -5.37 8.99
C TRP A 21 10.17 -4.69 9.53
N ASP A 22 10.38 -4.67 10.85
CA ASP A 22 11.55 -4.02 11.45
C ASP A 22 12.88 -4.64 10.98
N LEU A 23 12.90 -5.93 10.64
CA LEU A 23 14.08 -6.60 10.07
C LEU A 23 14.28 -6.26 8.58
N LEU A 24 13.20 -6.00 7.86
CA LEU A 24 13.21 -5.70 6.41
C LEU A 24 13.48 -4.22 6.12
N LYS A 25 13.10 -3.35 7.06
CA LYS A 25 12.98 -1.90 6.87
C LYS A 25 14.24 -1.26 6.29
N ASN A 26 15.41 -1.61 6.80
CA ASN A 26 16.66 -0.98 6.38
C ASN A 26 16.96 -1.30 4.90
N GLY A 27 16.98 -2.58 4.52
CA GLY A 27 17.24 -2.98 3.13
C GLY A 27 16.15 -2.48 2.17
N PHE A 28 14.89 -2.48 2.60
CA PHE A 28 13.79 -1.94 1.79
C PHE A 28 13.98 -0.44 1.50
N LEU A 29 14.31 0.36 2.51
CA LEU A 29 14.51 1.81 2.35
C LEU A 29 15.79 2.14 1.58
N GLU A 30 16.84 1.33 1.71
CA GLU A 30 18.10 1.51 0.99
C GLU A 30 17.90 1.44 -0.52
N VAL A 31 17.28 0.36 -1.01
CA VAL A 31 16.99 0.18 -2.44
C VAL A 31 16.07 1.30 -2.96
N LEU A 32 15.07 1.72 -2.18
CA LEU A 32 14.19 2.81 -2.59
C LEU A 32 14.91 4.16 -2.70
N LYS A 33 15.90 4.44 -1.83
CA LYS A 33 16.72 5.65 -1.93
C LYS A 33 17.58 5.65 -3.20
N GLU A 34 18.16 4.50 -3.56
CA GLU A 34 18.92 4.38 -4.80
C GLU A 34 18.04 4.60 -6.03
N VAL A 35 16.86 3.97 -6.06
CA VAL A 35 15.91 4.11 -7.17
C VAL A 35 15.37 5.54 -7.27
N LYS A 36 15.20 6.25 -6.15
CA LYS A 36 14.74 7.65 -6.12
C LYS A 36 15.66 8.60 -6.89
N GLN A 37 16.94 8.26 -7.06
CA GLN A 37 17.88 9.05 -7.86
C GLN A 37 17.62 8.93 -9.37
N LYS A 38 16.86 7.92 -9.81
CA LYS A 38 16.54 7.69 -11.23
C LYS A 38 15.39 8.60 -11.69
N PRO A 39 15.40 9.07 -12.96
CA PRO A 39 14.36 9.97 -13.48
C PRO A 39 12.93 9.47 -13.31
N MET A 40 12.72 8.15 -13.43
CA MET A 40 11.41 7.50 -13.33
C MET A 40 10.76 7.59 -11.93
N ALA A 41 11.55 7.79 -10.87
CA ALA A 41 11.07 7.83 -9.49
C ALA A 41 11.03 9.27 -8.91
N LYS A 42 11.34 10.29 -9.73
CA LYS A 42 11.38 11.69 -9.28
C LYS A 42 10.07 12.16 -8.64
N ASN A 43 8.93 11.66 -9.11
CA ASN A 43 7.62 12.06 -8.61
C ASN A 43 7.16 11.28 -7.36
N LEU A 44 7.89 10.25 -6.92
CA LEU A 44 7.55 9.49 -5.72
C LEU A 44 8.00 10.24 -4.45
N CYS A 45 7.14 11.09 -3.87
CA CYS A 45 7.49 11.90 -2.70
C CYS A 45 7.21 11.18 -1.37
N LYS A 46 6.17 10.35 -1.33
CA LYS A 46 5.71 9.64 -0.14
C LYS A 46 5.19 8.26 -0.52
N PHE A 47 5.34 7.29 0.37
CA PHE A 47 4.58 6.05 0.33
C PHE A 47 4.07 5.67 1.73
N SER A 48 2.96 4.93 1.77
CA SER A 48 2.39 4.38 3.00
C SER A 48 2.19 2.88 2.83
N MET A 49 2.61 2.11 3.82
CA MET A 49 2.46 0.66 3.85
C MET A 49 1.28 0.29 4.74
N MET A 50 0.42 -0.58 4.22
CA MET A 50 -0.88 -0.91 4.78
C MET A 50 -1.01 -2.41 4.99
N LYS A 51 -1.65 -2.82 6.09
CA LYS A 51 -2.07 -4.21 6.34
C LYS A 51 -3.59 -4.30 6.22
N LEU A 52 -4.08 -5.40 5.66
CA LEU A 52 -5.51 -5.69 5.64
C LEU A 52 -5.99 -6.10 7.03
N LYS A 53 -7.13 -5.57 7.45
CA LYS A 53 -7.84 -5.96 8.69
C LYS A 53 -8.88 -7.04 8.45
N CYS A 54 -9.27 -7.21 7.18
CA CYS A 54 -10.19 -8.23 6.73
C CYS A 54 -9.46 -9.26 5.87
N SER A 55 -10.10 -10.42 5.67
CA SER A 55 -9.64 -11.39 4.68
C SER A 55 -9.71 -10.80 3.26
N SER A 56 -8.77 -11.16 2.40
CA SER A 56 -8.82 -10.83 0.97
C SER A 56 -10.06 -11.43 0.26
N ALA A 57 -10.69 -12.45 0.88
CA ALA A 57 -11.97 -13.00 0.42
C ALA A 57 -13.09 -11.94 0.34
N VAL A 58 -13.04 -10.88 1.17
CA VAL A 58 -13.99 -9.76 1.07
C VAL A 58 -13.84 -9.03 -0.27
N GLY A 59 -12.60 -8.82 -0.72
CA GLY A 59 -12.32 -8.27 -2.05
C GLY A 59 -12.81 -9.18 -3.17
N ALA A 60 -12.65 -10.50 -3.03
CA ALA A 60 -13.15 -11.47 -3.99
C ALA A 60 -14.69 -11.46 -4.08
N ALA A 61 -15.38 -11.40 -2.94
CA ALA A 61 -16.84 -11.28 -2.89
C ALA A 61 -17.33 -9.99 -3.58
N ASN A 62 -16.67 -8.85 -3.32
CA ASN A 62 -16.97 -7.59 -3.99
C ASN A 62 -16.76 -7.68 -5.51
N LEU A 63 -15.68 -8.32 -5.97
CA LEU A 63 -15.45 -8.53 -7.41
C LEU A 63 -16.53 -9.42 -8.04
N GLY A 64 -16.97 -10.48 -7.34
CA GLY A 64 -18.06 -11.35 -7.78
C GLY A 64 -19.41 -10.63 -7.85
N ALA A 65 -19.73 -9.81 -6.86
CA ALA A 65 -20.91 -8.94 -6.87
C ALA A 65 -20.90 -8.00 -8.09
N ARG A 66 -19.77 -7.32 -8.32
CA ARG A 66 -19.62 -6.41 -9.47
C ARG A 66 -19.78 -7.12 -10.82
N HIS A 67 -19.37 -8.39 -10.90
CA HIS A 67 -19.52 -9.20 -12.11
C HIS A 67 -20.99 -9.40 -12.53
N ILE A 68 -21.91 -9.46 -11.56
CA ILE A 68 -23.36 -9.58 -11.81
C ILE A 68 -24.08 -8.22 -11.78
N GLY A 69 -23.34 -7.11 -11.81
CA GLY A 69 -23.90 -5.76 -11.78
C GLY A 69 -24.40 -5.30 -10.39
N TYR A 70 -24.03 -6.01 -9.31
CA TYR A 70 -24.35 -5.62 -7.95
C TYR A 70 -23.16 -4.87 -7.31
N ASP A 71 -23.43 -3.71 -6.70
CA ASP A 71 -22.41 -2.95 -5.97
C ASP A 71 -22.50 -3.28 -4.47
N LEU A 72 -21.53 -4.04 -3.97
CA LEU A 72 -21.50 -4.41 -2.56
C LEU A 72 -21.04 -3.20 -1.73
N PRO A 73 -21.76 -2.80 -0.66
CA PRO A 73 -21.30 -1.73 0.21
C PRO A 73 -19.97 -2.11 0.88
N MET A 74 -18.92 -1.34 0.61
CA MET A 74 -17.56 -1.59 1.08
C MET A 74 -17.05 -0.43 1.92
N ASP A 75 -16.57 -0.73 3.13
CA ASP A 75 -15.89 0.24 3.98
C ASP A 75 -14.36 0.12 3.80
N TYR A 76 -13.86 0.71 2.71
CA TYR A 76 -12.44 0.64 2.38
C TYR A 76 -11.53 1.28 3.43
N ALA A 77 -12.01 2.30 4.14
CA ALA A 77 -11.22 2.99 5.17
C ALA A 77 -10.98 2.08 6.37
N ASN A 78 -11.99 1.29 6.78
CA ASN A 78 -11.88 0.35 7.89
C ASN A 78 -11.33 -1.03 7.50
N ASN A 79 -11.05 -1.29 6.22
CA ASN A 79 -10.46 -2.56 5.78
C ASN A 79 -8.93 -2.61 5.89
N VAL A 80 -8.27 -1.49 6.19
CA VAL A 80 -6.81 -1.38 6.25
C VAL A 80 -6.33 -0.63 7.49
N ASP A 81 -5.16 -1.00 7.99
CA ASP A 81 -4.38 -0.20 8.95
C ASP A 81 -3.07 0.23 8.29
N ILE A 82 -2.69 1.50 8.47
CA ILE A 82 -1.38 2.01 8.04
C ILE A 82 -0.39 1.69 9.16
N PHE A 83 0.67 0.94 8.86
CA PHE A 83 1.68 0.56 9.86
C PHE A 83 3.04 1.21 9.62
N PHE A 84 3.27 1.82 8.46
CA PHE A 84 4.50 2.56 8.17
C PHE A 84 4.27 3.63 7.10
N GLU A 85 4.88 4.79 7.28
CA GLU A 85 4.90 5.87 6.28
C GLU A 85 6.34 6.35 6.08
N HIS A 86 6.68 6.69 4.85
CA HIS A 86 7.96 7.29 4.53
C HIS A 86 7.79 8.44 3.55
N CYS A 87 8.38 9.58 3.89
CA CYS A 87 8.55 10.71 3.00
C CYS A 87 10.00 10.79 2.59
N PHE A 88 10.26 10.82 1.28
CA PHE A 88 11.60 11.12 0.79
C PHE A 88 11.89 12.58 1.09
N LYS A 89 13.05 12.85 1.70
CA LYS A 89 13.53 14.21 1.82
C LYS A 89 13.83 14.74 0.41
N LEU A 90 13.42 15.98 0.15
CA LEU A 90 13.81 16.72 -1.05
C LEU A 90 15.33 16.92 -1.07
#